data_AF-A0A6L5QKK2-F1
#
_entry.id   AF-A0A6L5QKK2-F1
#
_cell.length_a   1.000
_cell.length_b   1.000
_cell.length_c   1.000
_cell.angle_alpha   90.00
_cell.angle_beta   90.00
_cell.angle_gamma   90.00
#
_symmetry.space_group_name_H-M   'P 1'
#
loop_
_entity.id
_entity.type
_entity.pdbx_description
1 polymer ?
#
loop_
_entity_poly.entity_id
_entity_poly.type
_entity_poly.pdbx_seq_one_letter_code
_entity_poly.pdbx_strand_id
1 'polypeptide(L)'
;MKIRRCAVLYLESREELSIDWRTVLSGGGALAGSSHWVALAPHLDQELPIDAAELAALGAISHTVWRERSSAEQAFGEVCVARLLERGLLIGDTPQYAAQRARDDTLRDTYWRPLSALAHTFGRWRGVTEETGMEAPSFASLLERFGEPPPPTLDINPDQAVKLPGVAAGRMDEQLLQRYTGRNYDTEASVPLAVAARLLQRTFGAQEVRQIGPHADVLKKTSPSGGALHPVEAFVLAQRVDGVAPGLYHYHPIRHELRPLQTMEREAVAKLSRYMLADQHWLSEAPLQVVLVARLERIFWKYRNHQKAFRAVALDAGHLSQTFYLLATEAGLPAFITAAINDADIEQTLGLDHLRHAVVAMCGCGPAAGGAPVTLELRYGETGAA
;
A
#
# COMPACT_ATOMS: atom_id res chain seq x y z
N MET A 1 -17.26 -23.15 -26.93
CA MET A 1 -16.83 -21.98 -26.13
C MET A 1 -15.38 -21.71 -26.47
N LYS A 2 -14.99 -20.45 -26.52
CA LYS A 2 -13.59 -20.08 -26.71
C LYS A 2 -12.93 -19.75 -25.38
N ILE A 3 -11.64 -20.00 -25.33
CA ILE A 3 -10.80 -19.73 -24.17
C ILE A 3 -9.54 -18.97 -24.57
N ARG A 4 -8.99 -18.20 -23.63
CA ARG A 4 -7.66 -17.60 -23.69
C ARG A 4 -7.01 -17.70 -22.31
N ARG A 5 -5.71 -17.45 -22.20
CA ARG A 5 -5.04 -17.27 -20.90
C ARG A 5 -5.34 -15.88 -20.33
N CYS A 6 -5.29 -15.74 -19.00
CA CYS A 6 -5.31 -14.43 -18.35
C CYS A 6 -4.20 -13.50 -18.86
N ALA A 7 -4.43 -12.19 -18.76
CA ALA A 7 -3.59 -11.14 -19.34
C ALA A 7 -2.16 -11.16 -18.79
N VAL A 8 -2.06 -11.24 -17.46
CA VAL A 8 -0.81 -11.22 -16.71
C VAL A 8 -0.72 -12.50 -15.91
N LEU A 9 0.39 -13.22 -16.11
CA LEU A 9 0.71 -14.44 -15.40
C LEU A 9 2.21 -14.48 -15.14
N TYR A 10 2.57 -14.74 -13.91
CA TYR A 10 3.92 -15.12 -13.50
C TYR A 10 3.88 -16.54 -12.96
N LEU A 11 4.93 -17.30 -13.27
CA LEU A 11 5.08 -18.69 -12.87
C LEU A 11 6.39 -18.77 -12.12
N GLU A 12 6.31 -19.14 -10.84
CA GLU A 12 7.45 -19.23 -9.94
C GLU A 12 7.67 -20.68 -9.55
N SER A 13 8.93 -21.14 -9.61
CA SER A 13 9.32 -22.43 -9.04
C SER A 13 9.71 -22.20 -7.59
N ARG A 14 9.06 -22.89 -6.66
CA ARG A 14 9.37 -22.83 -5.23
C ARG A 14 9.84 -24.19 -4.74
N GLU A 15 10.72 -24.18 -3.76
CA GLU A 15 11.25 -25.38 -3.12
C GLU A 15 10.81 -25.40 -1.67
N GLU A 16 10.20 -26.50 -1.26
CA GLU A 16 9.88 -26.77 0.14
C GLU A 16 10.79 -27.89 0.66
N LEU A 17 11.46 -27.60 1.77
CA LEU A 17 12.19 -28.59 2.53
C LEU A 17 11.21 -29.34 3.42
N SER A 18 11.10 -30.64 3.19
CA SER A 18 10.33 -31.53 4.03
C SER A 18 11.24 -32.58 4.64
N ILE A 19 10.78 -33.19 5.73
CA ILE A 19 11.51 -34.31 6.33
C ILE A 19 11.04 -35.59 5.63
N ASP A 20 11.96 -36.27 4.96
CA ASP A 20 11.67 -37.57 4.38
C ASP A 20 11.79 -38.64 5.45
N TRP A 21 10.67 -38.91 6.12
CA TRP A 21 10.62 -39.91 7.18
C TRP A 21 11.02 -41.31 6.72
N ARG A 22 10.84 -41.66 5.44
CA ARG A 22 11.27 -42.97 4.95
C ARG A 22 12.78 -43.04 4.91
N THR A 23 13.42 -42.00 4.39
CA THR A 23 14.88 -41.91 4.32
C THR A 23 15.50 -41.80 5.71
N VAL A 24 14.91 -41.03 6.63
CA VAL A 24 15.30 -40.97 8.04
C VAL A 24 15.25 -42.33 8.71
N LEU A 25 14.12 -43.04 8.56
CA LEU A 25 13.92 -44.36 9.18
C LEU A 25 14.83 -45.45 8.56
N SER A 26 15.35 -45.23 7.35
CA SER A 26 16.36 -46.07 6.71
C SER A 26 17.81 -45.64 6.96
N GLY A 27 18.06 -44.64 7.82
CA GLY A 27 19.40 -44.17 8.19
C GLY A 27 20.05 -43.21 7.18
N GLY A 28 19.28 -42.63 6.26
CA GLY A 28 19.71 -41.62 5.30
C GLY A 28 19.50 -40.19 5.78
N GLY A 29 19.87 -39.22 4.94
CA GLY A 29 19.71 -37.79 5.21
C GLY A 29 18.24 -37.39 5.41
N ALA A 30 17.97 -36.52 6.39
CA ALA A 30 16.60 -36.21 6.81
C ALA A 30 15.85 -35.27 5.87
N LEU A 31 16.55 -34.45 5.09
CA LEU A 31 15.94 -33.38 4.32
C LEU A 31 15.73 -33.82 2.87
N ALA A 32 14.49 -33.67 2.38
CA ALA A 32 14.14 -33.78 0.98
C ALA A 32 13.53 -32.47 0.49
N GLY A 33 14.13 -31.89 -0.56
CA GLY A 33 13.58 -30.76 -1.29
C GLY A 33 12.53 -31.25 -2.28
N SER A 34 11.34 -30.66 -2.25
CA SER A 34 10.33 -30.85 -3.29
C SER A 34 10.05 -29.52 -3.98
N SER A 35 10.15 -29.53 -5.31
CA SER A 35 9.84 -28.34 -6.11
C SER A 35 8.40 -28.38 -6.59
N HIS A 36 7.72 -27.24 -6.48
CA HIS A 36 6.38 -27.06 -7.04
C HIS A 36 6.30 -25.71 -7.77
N TRP A 37 5.33 -25.60 -8.68
CA TRP A 37 5.10 -24.37 -9.43
C TRP A 37 3.93 -23.59 -8.84
N VAL A 38 4.09 -22.28 -8.77
CA VAL A 38 3.05 -21.35 -8.31
C VAL A 38 2.72 -20.38 -9.45
N ALA A 39 1.43 -20.27 -9.76
CA ALA A 39 0.87 -19.28 -10.66
C ALA A 39 0.43 -18.04 -9.89
N LEU A 40 0.95 -16.89 -10.30
CA LEU A 40 0.65 -15.58 -9.74
C LEU A 40 -0.03 -14.73 -10.82
N ALA A 41 -1.32 -14.50 -10.66
CA ALA A 41 -2.11 -13.69 -11.58
C ALA A 41 -2.81 -12.55 -10.79
N PRO A 42 -2.45 -11.27 -11.04
CA PRO A 42 -2.95 -10.13 -10.24
C PRO A 42 -4.48 -10.00 -10.16
N HIS A 43 -5.20 -10.47 -11.18
CA HIS A 43 -6.67 -10.39 -11.20
C HIS A 43 -7.36 -11.39 -10.25
N LEU A 44 -6.63 -12.42 -9.78
CA LEU A 44 -7.13 -13.46 -8.88
C LEU A 44 -6.83 -13.20 -7.41
N ASP A 45 -5.78 -12.42 -7.11
CA ASP A 45 -5.38 -12.10 -5.73
C ASP A 45 -5.17 -13.32 -4.82
N GLN A 46 -4.61 -14.38 -5.40
CA GLN A 46 -4.25 -15.59 -4.67
C GLN A 46 -3.16 -16.32 -5.43
N GLU A 47 -2.29 -17.00 -4.68
CA GLU A 47 -1.25 -17.86 -5.22
C GLU A 47 -1.85 -19.23 -5.52
N LEU A 48 -1.57 -19.76 -6.71
CA LEU A 48 -2.18 -21.00 -7.16
C LEU A 48 -1.11 -22.05 -7.46
N PRO A 49 -1.01 -23.14 -6.69
CA PRO A 49 -0.10 -24.23 -7.04
C PRO A 49 -0.59 -24.90 -8.34
N ILE A 50 0.34 -25.12 -9.26
CA ILE A 50 0.07 -25.76 -10.54
C ILE A 50 0.99 -26.96 -10.79
N ASP A 51 0.48 -27.93 -11.53
CA ASP A 51 1.27 -29.08 -11.99
C ASP A 51 1.96 -28.84 -13.34
N ALA A 52 2.79 -29.79 -13.78
CA ALA A 52 3.56 -29.66 -15.02
C ALA A 52 2.68 -29.61 -16.28
N ALA A 53 1.50 -30.25 -16.26
CA ALA A 53 0.56 -30.20 -17.39
C ALA A 53 -0.12 -28.83 -17.47
N GLU A 54 -0.54 -28.30 -16.32
CA GLU A 54 -1.05 -26.92 -16.19
C GLU A 54 0.00 -25.89 -16.63
N LEU A 55 1.26 -26.04 -16.23
CA LEU A 55 2.37 -25.19 -16.66
C LEU A 55 2.52 -25.19 -18.20
N ALA A 56 2.52 -26.38 -18.82
CA ALA A 56 2.62 -26.52 -20.27
C ALA A 56 1.45 -25.86 -21.01
N ALA A 57 0.21 -26.06 -20.51
CA ALA A 57 -0.98 -25.44 -21.08
C ALA A 57 -0.93 -23.91 -20.99
N LEU A 58 -0.52 -23.36 -19.85
CA LEU A 58 -0.39 -21.91 -19.63
C LEU A 58 0.74 -21.29 -20.46
N GLY A 59 1.82 -22.02 -20.72
CA GLY A 59 2.89 -21.59 -21.61
C GLY A 59 2.46 -21.53 -23.09
N ALA A 60 1.54 -22.40 -23.51
CA ALA A 60 1.15 -22.55 -24.91
C ALA A 60 -0.14 -21.80 -25.30
N ILE A 61 -1.09 -21.60 -24.38
CA ILE A 61 -2.35 -20.91 -24.68
C ILE A 61 -2.15 -19.38 -24.67
N SER A 62 -2.55 -18.74 -25.77
CA SER A 62 -2.43 -17.29 -25.94
C SER A 62 -3.25 -16.51 -24.91
N HIS A 63 -2.71 -15.41 -24.40
CA HIS A 63 -3.43 -14.45 -23.56
C HIS A 63 -4.21 -13.38 -24.35
N THR A 64 -4.11 -13.42 -25.69
CA THR A 64 -4.73 -12.43 -26.59
C THR A 64 -5.69 -13.11 -27.57
N VAL A 65 -5.27 -14.22 -28.18
CA VAL A 65 -6.06 -14.92 -29.20
C VAL A 65 -6.95 -15.96 -28.55
N TRP A 66 -8.26 -15.82 -28.76
CA TRP A 66 -9.26 -16.80 -28.36
C TRP A 66 -9.16 -18.07 -29.22
N ARG A 67 -9.20 -19.24 -28.59
CA ARG A 67 -9.19 -20.55 -29.28
C ARG A 67 -10.34 -21.43 -28.81
N GLU A 68 -10.79 -22.36 -29.66
CA GLU A 68 -11.81 -23.33 -29.26
C GLU A 68 -11.33 -24.19 -28.09
N ARG A 69 -12.18 -24.37 -27.08
CA ARG A 69 -11.88 -25.18 -25.90
C ARG A 69 -11.51 -26.62 -26.27
N SER A 70 -12.24 -27.23 -27.20
CA SER A 70 -11.99 -28.60 -27.66
C SER A 70 -10.58 -28.81 -28.22
N SER A 71 -10.03 -27.81 -28.93
CA SER A 71 -8.65 -27.85 -29.42
C SER A 71 -7.62 -27.81 -28.29
N ALA A 72 -7.89 -27.06 -27.21
CA ALA A 72 -7.02 -27.03 -26.04
C ALA A 72 -7.10 -28.34 -25.25
N GLU A 73 -8.30 -28.92 -25.10
CA GLU A 73 -8.51 -30.19 -24.40
C GLU A 73 -7.82 -31.36 -25.13
N GLN A 74 -7.84 -31.37 -26.46
CA GLN A 74 -7.08 -32.35 -27.26
C GLN A 74 -5.56 -32.25 -27.02
N ALA A 75 -5.04 -31.04 -26.79
CA ALA A 75 -3.61 -30.80 -26.63
C ALA A 75 -3.11 -31.01 -25.19
N PHE A 76 -3.91 -30.65 -24.18
CA PHE A 76 -3.47 -30.59 -22.78
C PHE A 76 -4.31 -31.44 -21.83
N GLY A 77 -5.36 -32.11 -22.33
CA GLY A 77 -6.29 -32.89 -21.53
C GLY A 77 -7.46 -32.09 -20.98
N GLU A 78 -8.64 -32.71 -20.97
CA GLU A 78 -9.90 -32.09 -20.51
C GLU A 78 -9.82 -31.62 -19.05
N VAL A 79 -9.27 -32.47 -18.17
CA VAL A 79 -9.14 -32.18 -16.74
C VAL A 79 -8.26 -30.96 -16.49
N CYS A 80 -7.13 -30.84 -17.21
CA CYS A 80 -6.22 -29.71 -17.09
C CYS A 80 -6.91 -28.40 -17.49
N VAL A 81 -7.56 -28.38 -18.66
CA VAL A 81 -8.26 -27.19 -19.16
C VAL A 81 -9.42 -26.78 -18.23
N ALA A 82 -10.19 -27.76 -17.74
CA ALA A 82 -11.28 -27.51 -16.81
C ALA A 82 -10.79 -26.87 -15.50
N ARG A 83 -9.73 -27.42 -14.88
CA ARG A 83 -9.13 -26.88 -13.65
C ARG A 83 -8.60 -25.46 -13.84
N LEU A 84 -7.93 -25.19 -14.96
CA LEU A 84 -7.41 -23.85 -15.25
C LEU A 84 -8.51 -22.80 -15.49
N LEU A 85 -9.63 -23.20 -16.10
CA LEU A 85 -10.81 -22.34 -16.27
C LEU A 85 -11.50 -22.05 -14.94
N GLU A 86 -11.68 -23.08 -14.10
CA GLU A 86 -12.26 -22.94 -12.76
C GLU A 86 -11.44 -21.98 -11.89
N ARG A 87 -10.11 -22.13 -11.93
CA ARG A 87 -9.16 -21.28 -11.22
C ARG A 87 -8.97 -19.88 -11.84
N GLY A 88 -9.56 -19.60 -13.00
CA GLY A 88 -9.46 -18.31 -13.68
C GLY A 88 -8.08 -17.98 -14.27
N LEU A 89 -7.20 -18.99 -14.42
CA LEU A 89 -5.93 -18.88 -15.13
C LEU A 89 -6.13 -18.97 -16.65
N LEU A 90 -7.18 -19.69 -17.06
CA LEU A 90 -7.81 -19.55 -18.37
C LEU A 90 -9.15 -18.81 -18.22
N ILE A 91 -9.49 -18.01 -19.23
CA ILE A 91 -10.68 -17.19 -19.29
C ILE A 91 -11.58 -17.72 -20.41
N GLY A 92 -12.85 -17.98 -20.08
CA GLY A 92 -13.87 -18.41 -21.04
C GLY A 92 -14.77 -17.25 -21.52
N ASP A 93 -15.33 -17.39 -22.73
CA ASP A 93 -16.21 -16.40 -23.35
C ASP A 93 -17.70 -16.56 -23.00
N THR A 94 -18.07 -17.61 -22.26
CA THR A 94 -19.47 -17.89 -21.90
C THR A 94 -19.90 -17.13 -20.63
N PRO A 95 -21.22 -17.06 -20.35
CA PRO A 95 -21.74 -16.48 -19.11
C PRO A 95 -21.23 -17.15 -17.83
N GLN A 96 -20.94 -18.46 -17.88
CA GLN A 96 -20.40 -19.22 -16.75
C GLN A 96 -19.09 -18.63 -16.20
N TYR A 97 -18.26 -18.03 -17.06
CA TYR A 97 -16.95 -17.47 -16.70
C TYR A 97 -16.94 -15.94 -16.69
N ALA A 98 -18.12 -15.30 -16.60
CA ALA A 98 -18.23 -13.85 -16.69
C ALA A 98 -17.50 -13.11 -15.56
N ALA A 99 -17.48 -13.66 -14.34
CA ALA A 99 -16.80 -13.05 -13.20
C ALA A 99 -15.26 -13.04 -13.40
N GLN A 100 -14.67 -14.18 -13.75
CA GLN A 100 -13.23 -14.27 -14.02
C GLN A 100 -12.84 -13.38 -15.21
N ARG A 101 -13.67 -13.34 -16.26
CA ARG A 101 -13.45 -12.47 -17.41
C ARG A 101 -13.51 -11.00 -17.03
N ALA A 102 -14.48 -10.57 -16.23
CA ALA A 102 -14.59 -9.18 -15.77
C ALA A 102 -13.39 -8.73 -14.92
N ARG A 103 -12.81 -9.63 -14.11
CA ARG A 103 -11.56 -9.38 -13.37
C ARG A 103 -10.36 -9.22 -14.30
N ASP A 104 -10.20 -10.13 -15.27
CA ASP A 104 -9.14 -10.06 -16.30
C ASP A 104 -9.27 -8.78 -17.14
N ASP A 105 -10.49 -8.43 -17.55
CA ASP A 105 -10.77 -7.23 -18.34
C ASP A 105 -10.51 -5.95 -17.51
N THR A 106 -10.87 -5.92 -16.22
CA THR A 106 -10.52 -4.80 -15.33
C THR A 106 -9.00 -4.57 -15.27
N LEU A 107 -8.20 -5.64 -15.15
CA LEU A 107 -6.74 -5.52 -15.16
C LEU A 107 -6.22 -4.94 -16.50
N ARG A 108 -6.80 -5.38 -17.63
CA ARG A 108 -6.44 -4.90 -18.98
C ARG A 108 -6.79 -3.43 -19.18
N ASP A 109 -7.99 -3.04 -18.77
CA ASP A 109 -8.55 -1.71 -18.98
C ASP A 109 -7.93 -0.65 -18.06
N THR A 110 -7.40 -1.05 -16.90
CA THR A 110 -6.65 -0.15 -16.03
C THR A 110 -5.25 0.18 -16.57
N TYR A 111 -4.71 -0.61 -17.52
CA TYR A 111 -3.38 -0.40 -18.13
C TYR A 111 -2.21 -0.50 -17.15
N TRP A 112 -2.27 -1.46 -16.25
CA TRP A 112 -1.16 -1.78 -15.36
C TRP A 112 0.08 -2.25 -16.13
N ARG A 113 1.27 -1.80 -15.69
CA ARG A 113 2.50 -2.53 -16.00
C ARG A 113 2.46 -3.89 -15.27
N PRO A 114 2.67 -5.05 -15.94
CA PRO A 114 2.52 -6.38 -15.32
C PRO A 114 3.29 -6.58 -14.01
N LEU A 115 4.58 -6.21 -13.96
CA LEU A 115 5.39 -6.32 -12.73
C LEU A 115 4.88 -5.43 -11.60
N SER A 116 4.31 -4.27 -11.90
CA SER A 116 3.75 -3.38 -10.89
C SER A 116 2.43 -3.92 -10.36
N ALA A 117 1.58 -4.50 -11.21
CA ALA A 117 0.37 -5.19 -10.76
C ALA A 117 0.72 -6.39 -9.87
N LEU A 118 1.72 -7.18 -10.24
CA LEU A 118 2.19 -8.30 -9.44
C LEU A 118 2.67 -7.83 -8.05
N ALA A 119 3.60 -6.88 -8.02
CA ALA A 119 4.17 -6.36 -6.76
C ALA A 119 3.10 -5.70 -5.88
N HIS A 120 2.13 -5.00 -6.47
CA HIS A 120 1.02 -4.44 -5.72
C HIS A 120 0.10 -5.53 -5.17
N THR A 121 -0.44 -6.41 -6.03
CA THR A 121 -1.42 -7.42 -5.61
C THR A 121 -0.89 -8.32 -4.50
N PHE A 122 0.31 -8.87 -4.69
CA PHE A 122 0.92 -9.85 -3.78
C PHE A 122 1.80 -9.22 -2.69
N GLY A 123 1.92 -7.89 -2.67
CA GLY A 123 2.61 -7.14 -1.61
C GLY A 123 1.70 -6.62 -0.51
N ARG A 124 0.38 -6.68 -0.69
CA ARG A 124 -0.61 -6.22 0.29
C ARG A 124 -0.68 -7.16 1.49
N TRP A 125 -0.70 -6.60 2.69
CA TRP A 125 -0.92 -7.38 3.89
C TRP A 125 -2.41 -7.68 4.08
N ARG A 126 -2.68 -8.86 4.65
CA ARG A 126 -4.00 -9.32 5.03
C ARG A 126 -3.93 -10.01 6.38
N GLY A 127 -4.73 -9.56 7.33
CA GLY A 127 -4.86 -10.18 8.65
C GLY A 127 -3.57 -10.23 9.46
N VAL A 128 -2.62 -9.33 9.21
CA VAL A 128 -1.40 -9.22 10.03
C VAL A 128 -1.77 -8.61 11.38
N THR A 129 -1.25 -9.20 12.44
CA THR A 129 -1.47 -8.85 13.86
C THR A 129 -0.13 -8.78 14.59
N GLU A 130 -0.11 -8.34 15.85
CA GLU A 130 1.09 -8.38 16.69
C GLU A 130 1.71 -9.80 16.78
N GLU A 131 0.88 -10.84 16.86
CA GLU A 131 1.31 -12.25 16.97
C GLU A 131 1.87 -12.82 15.66
N THR A 132 1.40 -12.32 14.52
CA THR A 132 1.83 -12.77 13.19
C THR A 132 2.82 -11.81 12.52
N GLY A 133 3.01 -10.64 13.12
CA GLY A 133 3.88 -9.57 12.68
C GLY A 133 5.29 -9.67 13.26
N MET A 134 6.18 -8.82 12.75
CA MET A 134 7.53 -8.68 13.30
C MET A 134 7.49 -7.71 14.47
N GLU A 135 7.74 -8.18 15.68
CA GLU A 135 8.15 -7.30 16.78
C GLU A 135 9.39 -6.53 16.33
N ALA A 136 9.38 -5.20 16.40
CA ALA A 136 10.54 -4.40 15.96
C ALA A 136 11.68 -4.59 16.98
N PRO A 137 12.77 -5.28 16.63
CA PRO A 137 13.87 -5.50 17.56
C PRO A 137 14.53 -4.16 17.95
N SER A 138 15.06 -4.09 19.16
CA SER A 138 15.86 -2.95 19.59
C SER A 138 17.12 -2.80 18.73
N PHE A 139 17.68 -1.59 18.65
CA PHE A 139 18.96 -1.38 17.94
C PHE A 139 20.08 -2.27 18.49
N ALA A 140 20.11 -2.51 19.81
CA ALA A 140 21.05 -3.44 20.43
C ALA A 140 20.87 -4.87 19.91
N SER A 141 19.63 -5.36 19.84
CA SER A 141 19.33 -6.70 19.29
C SER A 141 19.67 -6.80 17.81
N LEU A 142 19.45 -5.74 17.03
CA LEU A 142 19.86 -5.68 15.63
C LEU A 142 21.38 -5.76 15.47
N LEU A 143 22.14 -5.04 16.29
CA LEU A 143 23.60 -5.08 16.30
C LEU A 143 24.13 -6.47 16.68
N GLU A 144 23.55 -7.10 17.71
CA GLU A 144 23.92 -8.45 18.11
C GLU A 144 23.64 -9.49 17.01
N ARG A 145 22.50 -9.36 16.32
CA ARG A 145 22.05 -10.34 15.31
C ARG A 145 22.69 -10.15 13.94
N PHE A 146 22.88 -8.91 13.51
CA PHE A 146 23.29 -8.56 12.14
C PHE A 146 24.65 -7.86 12.06
N GLY A 147 25.25 -7.48 13.20
CA GLY A 147 26.48 -6.70 13.25
C GLY A 147 26.23 -5.20 13.03
N GLU A 148 27.33 -4.46 12.86
CA GLU A 148 27.28 -3.02 12.62
C GLU A 148 26.61 -2.69 11.27
N PRO A 149 25.74 -1.67 11.21
CA PRO A 149 25.17 -1.22 9.94
C PRO A 149 26.27 -0.61 9.06
N PRO A 150 26.08 -0.57 7.73
CA PRO A 150 26.97 0.17 6.85
C PRO A 150 27.02 1.66 7.25
N PRO A 151 28.09 2.39 6.89
CA PRO A 151 28.20 3.82 7.17
C PRO A 151 26.97 4.61 6.70
N PRO A 152 26.53 5.65 7.43
CA PRO A 152 25.30 6.39 7.14
C PRO A 152 25.35 7.19 5.83
N THR A 153 26.54 7.39 5.25
CA THR A 153 26.74 8.02 3.96
C THR A 153 27.88 7.33 3.20
N LEU A 154 27.86 7.45 1.88
CA LEU A 154 29.00 7.12 1.04
C LEU A 154 30.05 8.24 1.15
N ASP A 155 31.33 7.88 1.20
CA ASP A 155 32.45 8.81 1.16
C ASP A 155 33.10 8.75 -0.24
N ILE A 156 32.74 9.69 -1.12
CA ILE A 156 33.11 9.68 -2.54
C ILE A 156 34.02 10.87 -2.82
N ASN A 157 35.26 10.58 -3.25
CA ASN A 157 36.27 11.58 -3.62
C ASN A 157 36.44 12.71 -2.59
N PRO A 158 36.70 12.41 -1.30
CA PRO A 158 36.79 13.43 -0.24
C PRO A 158 37.84 14.50 -0.53
N ASP A 159 38.94 14.13 -1.19
CA ASP A 159 40.03 15.04 -1.56
C ASP A 159 39.62 16.13 -2.58
N GLN A 160 38.50 15.92 -3.31
CA GLN A 160 37.96 16.86 -4.29
C GLN A 160 36.66 17.53 -3.81
N ALA A 161 36.29 17.32 -2.54
CA ALA A 161 35.04 17.84 -2.01
C ALA A 161 35.06 19.37 -1.92
N VAL A 162 33.96 20.00 -2.37
CA VAL A 162 33.73 21.43 -2.18
C VAL A 162 32.88 21.62 -0.93
N LYS A 163 33.42 22.33 0.07
CA LYS A 163 32.68 22.64 1.29
C LYS A 163 31.61 23.71 1.02
N LEU A 164 30.35 23.37 1.25
CA LEU A 164 29.24 24.33 1.15
C LEU A 164 29.28 25.33 2.33
N PRO A 165 28.88 26.60 2.13
CA PRO A 165 28.84 27.59 3.20
C PRO A 165 27.76 27.26 4.24
N GLY A 166 27.94 27.78 5.45
CA GLY A 166 26.87 27.77 6.46
C GLY A 166 25.65 28.55 5.97
N VAL A 167 24.46 28.09 6.35
CA VAL A 167 23.18 28.68 5.92
C VAL A 167 22.61 29.60 6.99
N ALA A 168 22.04 30.73 6.57
CA ALA A 168 21.25 31.60 7.45
C ALA A 168 19.85 31.01 7.65
N ALA A 169 19.23 31.30 8.80
CA ALA A 169 17.91 30.79 9.14
C ALA A 169 16.84 31.26 8.14
N GLY A 170 16.08 30.32 7.60
CA GLY A 170 14.95 30.53 6.71
C GLY A 170 13.59 30.54 7.43
N ARG A 171 12.54 30.94 6.70
CA ARG A 171 11.16 31.02 7.23
C ARG A 171 10.54 29.67 7.58
N MET A 172 11.08 28.57 7.07
CA MET A 172 10.55 27.22 7.31
C MET A 172 11.41 26.42 8.29
N ASP A 173 12.55 26.96 8.71
CA ASP A 173 13.54 26.20 9.48
C ASP A 173 12.94 25.74 10.81
N GLU A 174 12.20 26.63 11.49
CA GLU A 174 11.52 26.25 12.73
C GLU A 174 10.60 25.05 12.54
N GLN A 175 9.75 25.06 11.52
CA GLN A 175 8.82 23.96 11.23
C GLN A 175 9.57 22.69 10.81
N LEU A 176 10.64 22.80 10.03
CA LEU A 176 11.45 21.66 9.61
C LEU A 176 12.17 20.99 10.79
N LEU A 177 12.69 21.81 11.71
CA LEU A 177 13.47 21.37 12.87
C LEU A 177 12.57 20.89 14.02
N GLN A 178 11.38 21.47 14.20
CA GLN A 178 10.41 21.05 15.21
C GLN A 178 9.57 19.85 14.78
N ARG A 179 9.43 19.61 13.47
CA ARG A 179 8.71 18.44 12.96
C ARG A 179 9.36 17.18 13.50
N TYR A 180 8.53 16.25 13.97
CA TYR A 180 8.98 14.94 14.44
C TYR A 180 7.90 13.88 14.20
N THR A 181 8.33 12.62 14.18
CA THR A 181 7.44 11.46 14.16
C THR A 181 7.00 11.14 15.58
N GLY A 182 5.75 11.41 15.94
CA GLY A 182 5.20 11.13 17.27
C GLY A 182 4.51 9.78 17.37
N ARG A 183 4.67 9.12 18.50
CA ARG A 183 4.19 7.75 18.73
C ARG A 183 3.39 7.57 20.02
N ASN A 184 3.08 8.66 20.72
CA ASN A 184 2.31 8.70 21.95
C ASN A 184 1.19 9.74 21.84
N TYR A 185 -0.04 9.28 21.65
CA TYR A 185 -1.20 10.17 21.54
C TYR A 185 -2.01 10.15 22.82
N ASP A 186 -2.56 11.30 23.23
CA ASP A 186 -3.51 11.37 24.33
C ASP A 186 -4.84 10.72 23.90
N THR A 187 -5.23 9.64 24.57
CA THR A 187 -6.43 8.84 24.28
C THR A 187 -7.72 9.57 24.61
N GLU A 188 -7.67 10.57 25.50
CA GLU A 188 -8.83 11.36 25.93
C GLU A 188 -8.96 12.68 25.16
N ALA A 189 -7.85 13.18 24.59
CA ALA A 189 -7.87 14.42 23.83
C ALA A 189 -8.52 14.26 22.43
N SER A 190 -9.12 15.36 21.97
CA SER A 190 -9.69 15.49 20.63
C SER A 190 -8.95 16.52 19.78
N VAL A 191 -9.18 16.48 18.47
CA VAL A 191 -8.70 17.50 17.53
C VAL A 191 -9.84 18.47 17.21
N PRO A 192 -9.66 19.79 17.40
CA PRO A 192 -10.65 20.77 16.99
C PRO A 192 -10.94 20.69 15.49
N LEU A 193 -12.22 20.80 15.10
CA LEU A 193 -12.62 20.71 13.69
C LEU A 193 -11.87 21.70 12.79
N ALA A 194 -11.62 22.92 13.28
CA ALA A 194 -10.88 23.93 12.52
C ALA A 194 -9.45 23.49 12.18
N VAL A 195 -8.78 22.78 13.10
CA VAL A 195 -7.44 22.23 12.90
C VAL A 195 -7.49 21.07 11.90
N ALA A 196 -8.42 20.12 12.08
CA ALA A 196 -8.63 19.02 11.14
C ALA A 196 -8.97 19.53 9.72
N ALA A 197 -9.84 20.52 9.60
CA ALA A 197 -10.21 21.14 8.32
C ALA A 197 -9.00 21.79 7.65
N ARG A 198 -8.18 22.54 8.40
CA ARG A 198 -6.94 23.13 7.86
C ARG A 198 -5.98 22.06 7.35
N LEU A 199 -5.72 21.02 8.14
CA LEU A 199 -4.86 19.89 7.77
C LEU A 199 -5.34 19.23 6.47
N LEU A 200 -6.62 18.90 6.39
CA LEU A 200 -7.21 18.25 5.23
C LEU A 200 -7.20 19.16 3.99
N GLN A 201 -7.55 20.44 4.14
CA GLN A 201 -7.59 21.40 3.03
C GLN A 201 -6.20 21.65 2.45
N ARG A 202 -5.20 21.87 3.31
CA ARG A 202 -3.86 22.25 2.89
C ARG A 202 -3.01 21.05 2.50
N THR A 203 -3.34 19.85 2.93
CA THR A 203 -2.68 18.62 2.46
C THR A 203 -3.34 18.07 1.20
N PHE A 204 -4.66 17.82 1.25
CA PHE A 204 -5.35 17.00 0.24
C PHE A 204 -6.30 17.81 -0.66
N GLY A 205 -6.68 19.02 -0.24
CA GLY A 205 -7.65 19.87 -0.94
C GLY A 205 -7.11 20.48 -2.23
N ALA A 206 -8.01 20.66 -3.20
CA ALA A 206 -7.74 21.43 -4.40
C ALA A 206 -7.64 22.92 -4.03
N GLN A 207 -6.59 23.58 -4.49
CA GLN A 207 -6.42 25.03 -4.43
C GLN A 207 -6.96 25.71 -5.69
N GLU A 208 -6.96 24.97 -6.81
CA GLU A 208 -7.57 25.39 -8.07
C GLU A 208 -8.09 24.15 -8.83
N VAL A 209 -9.16 24.33 -9.59
CA VAL A 209 -9.69 23.32 -10.52
C VAL A 209 -9.64 23.92 -11.91
N ARG A 210 -9.03 23.21 -12.87
CA ARG A 210 -8.97 23.62 -14.26
C ARG A 210 -9.60 22.56 -15.14
N GLN A 211 -10.54 22.99 -15.97
CA GLN A 211 -11.10 22.15 -17.01
C GLN A 211 -10.13 22.11 -18.19
N ILE A 212 -9.74 20.90 -18.62
CA ILE A 212 -8.83 20.66 -19.76
C ILE A 212 -9.53 19.92 -20.91
N GLY A 213 -10.82 19.63 -20.76
CA GLY A 213 -11.67 19.04 -21.78
C GLY A 213 -13.13 18.97 -21.30
N PRO A 214 -14.08 18.58 -22.16
CA PRO A 214 -15.52 18.64 -21.85
C PRO A 214 -15.92 17.94 -20.55
N HIS A 215 -15.23 16.87 -20.19
CA HIS A 215 -15.46 16.08 -18.97
C HIS A 215 -14.16 15.77 -18.22
N ALA A 216 -13.17 16.66 -18.32
CA ALA A 216 -11.84 16.42 -17.76
C ALA A 216 -11.36 17.61 -16.93
N ASP A 217 -11.36 17.45 -15.62
CA ASP A 217 -10.79 18.40 -14.67
C ASP A 217 -9.43 17.95 -14.17
N VAL A 218 -8.55 18.91 -13.91
CA VAL A 218 -7.29 18.72 -13.18
C VAL A 218 -7.25 19.64 -11.96
N LEU A 219 -6.53 19.20 -10.94
CA LEU A 219 -6.44 19.91 -9.67
C LEU A 219 -5.05 20.53 -9.54
N LYS A 220 -4.98 21.74 -8.99
CA LYS A 220 -3.75 22.27 -8.39
C LYS A 220 -3.83 22.00 -6.90
N LYS A 221 -2.88 21.23 -6.35
CA LYS A 221 -2.69 21.08 -4.90
C LYS A 221 -1.38 21.76 -4.45
N THR A 222 -1.21 21.88 -3.14
CA THR A 222 0.00 22.39 -2.48
C THR A 222 1.17 21.42 -2.68
N SER A 223 0.94 20.12 -2.48
CA SER A 223 1.92 19.07 -2.76
C SER A 223 2.00 18.80 -4.27
N PRO A 224 3.20 18.53 -4.83
CA PRO A 224 3.34 18.14 -6.22
C PRO A 224 2.77 16.74 -6.48
N SER A 225 2.51 16.44 -7.76
CA SER A 225 2.09 15.11 -8.20
C SER A 225 2.66 14.80 -9.58
N GLY A 226 2.99 13.52 -9.83
CA GLY A 226 3.41 13.03 -11.14
C GLY A 226 2.46 13.46 -12.26
N GLY A 227 2.93 14.34 -13.15
CA GLY A 227 2.13 14.87 -14.26
C GLY A 227 0.93 15.72 -13.85
N ALA A 228 0.89 16.22 -12.61
CA ALA A 228 -0.21 16.97 -12.01
C ALA A 228 -1.56 16.22 -12.00
N LEU A 229 -1.51 14.89 -11.93
CA LEU A 229 -2.71 14.05 -12.03
C LEU A 229 -3.44 13.90 -10.68
N HIS A 230 -2.71 14.01 -9.58
CA HIS A 230 -3.19 13.90 -8.19
C HIS A 230 -4.09 12.67 -7.95
N PRO A 231 -3.57 11.44 -8.15
CA PRO A 231 -4.36 10.21 -8.03
C PRO A 231 -4.72 9.85 -6.59
N VAL A 232 -4.02 10.39 -5.59
CA VAL A 232 -4.23 10.04 -4.17
C VAL A 232 -5.43 10.80 -3.59
N GLU A 233 -6.41 10.02 -3.15
CA GLU A 233 -7.57 10.42 -2.35
C GLU A 233 -7.28 10.23 -0.85
N ALA A 234 -8.02 10.96 -0.02
CA ALA A 234 -7.92 10.91 1.44
C ALA A 234 -9.20 10.34 2.03
N PHE A 235 -9.10 9.16 2.65
CA PHE A 235 -10.17 8.57 3.45
C PHE A 235 -9.85 8.80 4.91
N VAL A 236 -10.73 9.47 5.64
CA VAL A 236 -10.50 9.89 7.02
C VAL A 236 -11.15 8.90 7.96
N LEU A 237 -10.36 8.34 8.87
CA LEU A 237 -10.86 7.66 10.06
C LEU A 237 -10.85 8.68 11.20
N ALA A 238 -12.02 9.23 11.51
CA ALA A 238 -12.19 10.19 12.59
C ALA A 238 -12.49 9.41 13.87
N GLN A 239 -11.58 9.44 14.86
CA GLN A 239 -11.83 8.83 16.16
C GLN A 239 -12.37 9.84 17.16
N ARG A 240 -11.72 11.01 17.22
CA ARG A 240 -11.99 12.07 18.22
C ARG A 240 -11.77 13.45 17.60
N VAL A 241 -12.61 13.80 16.63
CA VAL A 241 -12.61 15.12 16.00
C VAL A 241 -13.86 15.87 16.46
N ASP A 242 -13.70 17.06 17.00
CA ASP A 242 -14.81 17.83 17.56
C ASP A 242 -15.89 18.08 16.51
N GLY A 243 -17.16 17.83 16.85
CA GLY A 243 -18.29 18.04 15.93
C GLY A 243 -18.40 17.02 14.78
N VAL A 244 -17.56 15.98 14.74
CA VAL A 244 -17.63 14.89 13.76
C VAL A 244 -17.87 13.57 14.50
N ALA A 245 -18.92 12.84 14.11
CA ALA A 245 -19.19 11.53 14.70
C ALA A 245 -18.03 10.56 14.40
N PRO A 246 -17.61 9.68 15.32
CA PRO A 246 -16.56 8.72 15.03
C PRO A 246 -16.93 7.83 13.84
N GLY A 247 -15.96 7.53 12.96
CA GLY A 247 -16.20 6.69 11.79
C GLY A 247 -15.30 6.96 10.60
N LEU A 248 -15.66 6.36 9.47
CA LEU A 248 -15.00 6.46 8.18
C LEU A 248 -15.69 7.50 7.28
N TYR A 249 -14.87 8.34 6.66
CA TYR A 249 -15.29 9.40 5.76
C TYR A 249 -14.41 9.45 4.51
N HIS A 250 -14.97 9.92 3.39
CA HIS A 250 -14.18 10.37 2.25
C HIS A 250 -14.03 11.89 2.32
N TYR A 251 -12.79 12.40 2.25
CA TYR A 251 -12.56 13.84 2.14
C TYR A 251 -12.68 14.28 0.68
N HIS A 252 -13.69 15.11 0.38
CA HIS A 252 -13.90 15.60 -0.98
C HIS A 252 -13.02 16.83 -1.27
N PRO A 253 -12.00 16.72 -2.16
CA PRO A 253 -10.94 17.71 -2.25
C PRO A 253 -11.37 19.06 -2.84
N ILE A 254 -12.43 19.11 -3.66
CA ILE A 254 -12.92 20.34 -4.29
C ILE A 254 -13.89 21.09 -3.38
N ARG A 255 -14.89 20.38 -2.86
CA ARG A 255 -15.94 20.93 -1.99
C ARG A 255 -15.48 21.17 -0.54
N HIS A 256 -14.34 20.61 -0.14
CA HIS A 256 -13.80 20.72 1.21
C HIS A 256 -14.83 20.25 2.27
N GLU A 257 -15.29 19.01 2.12
CA GLU A 257 -16.29 18.39 2.99
C GLU A 257 -15.89 16.94 3.32
N LEU A 258 -16.28 16.45 4.49
CA LEU A 258 -16.20 15.03 4.85
C LEU A 258 -17.53 14.37 4.49
N ARG A 259 -17.47 13.34 3.64
CA ARG A 259 -18.64 12.53 3.28
C ARG A 259 -18.66 11.25 4.11
N PRO A 260 -19.68 11.02 4.93
CA PRO A 260 -19.74 9.81 5.76
C PRO A 260 -19.83 8.57 4.88
N LEU A 261 -18.98 7.59 5.16
CA LEU A 261 -19.07 6.24 4.61
C LEU A 261 -19.74 5.33 5.63
N GLN A 262 -19.25 5.38 6.87
CA GLN A 262 -19.78 4.62 7.99
C GLN A 262 -19.49 5.33 9.30
N THR A 263 -20.52 5.76 10.01
CA THR A 263 -20.39 6.19 11.42
C THR A 263 -20.39 4.97 12.32
N MET A 264 -19.61 5.02 13.40
CA MET A 264 -19.38 3.89 14.30
C MET A 264 -19.26 4.38 15.74
N GLU A 265 -19.48 3.49 16.69
CA GLU A 265 -19.13 3.75 18.09
C GLU A 265 -17.62 3.89 18.25
N ARG A 266 -17.18 4.71 19.21
CA ARG A 266 -15.75 5.00 19.45
C ARG A 266 -14.89 3.75 19.58
N GLU A 267 -15.36 2.76 20.33
CA GLU A 267 -14.68 1.49 20.54
C GLU A 267 -14.50 0.71 19.24
N ALA A 268 -15.50 0.74 18.35
CA ALA A 268 -15.41 0.07 17.06
C ALA A 268 -14.42 0.76 16.12
N VAL A 269 -14.35 2.10 16.16
CA VAL A 269 -13.34 2.87 15.42
C VAL A 269 -11.92 2.57 15.91
N ALA A 270 -11.72 2.50 17.22
CA ALA A 270 -10.41 2.18 17.81
C ALA A 270 -9.94 0.77 17.40
N LYS A 271 -10.84 -0.23 17.46
CA LYS A 271 -10.56 -1.59 16.98
C LYS A 271 -10.24 -1.64 15.49
N LEU A 272 -10.99 -0.90 14.68
CA LEU A 272 -10.75 -0.83 13.24
C LEU A 272 -9.38 -0.19 12.95
N SER A 273 -9.07 0.93 13.58
CA SER A 273 -7.78 1.62 13.49
C SER A 273 -6.62 0.66 13.80
N ARG A 274 -6.70 -0.03 14.95
CA ARG A 274 -5.69 -1.01 15.37
C ARG A 274 -5.52 -2.13 14.35
N TYR A 275 -6.61 -2.70 13.86
CA TYR A 275 -6.57 -3.75 12.84
C TYR A 275 -6.00 -3.26 11.50
N MET A 276 -6.40 -2.08 11.02
CA MET A 276 -5.85 -1.48 9.80
C MET A 276 -4.33 -1.25 9.89
N LEU A 277 -3.83 -0.99 11.10
CA LEU A 277 -2.41 -0.75 11.38
C LEU A 277 -1.66 -2.01 11.81
N ALA A 278 -2.22 -3.20 11.61
CA ALA A 278 -1.61 -4.47 12.00
C ALA A 278 -1.15 -4.47 13.48
N ASP A 279 -2.05 -4.03 14.37
CA ASP A 279 -1.85 -3.86 15.80
C ASP A 279 -0.79 -2.83 16.24
N GLN A 280 -0.21 -2.06 15.32
CA GLN A 280 0.76 -1.01 15.68
C GLN A 280 0.10 0.11 16.50
N HIS A 281 0.37 0.11 17.80
CA HIS A 281 -0.15 1.11 18.73
C HIS A 281 0.34 2.54 18.40
N TRP A 282 1.51 2.69 17.76
CA TRP A 282 2.18 3.96 17.43
C TRP A 282 1.32 5.00 16.72
N LEU A 283 0.35 4.58 15.90
CA LEU A 283 -0.60 5.47 15.22
C LEU A 283 -2.05 5.19 15.62
N SER A 284 -2.35 3.98 16.12
CA SER A 284 -3.72 3.52 16.29
C SER A 284 -4.55 4.35 17.26
N GLU A 285 -3.89 5.06 18.17
CA GLU A 285 -4.52 5.95 19.14
C GLU A 285 -4.76 7.36 18.61
N ALA A 286 -4.22 7.73 17.45
CA ALA A 286 -4.34 9.08 16.92
C ALA A 286 -5.82 9.47 16.68
N PRO A 287 -6.27 10.63 17.18
CA PRO A 287 -7.66 11.08 17.07
C PRO A 287 -8.12 11.35 15.63
N LEU A 288 -7.19 11.74 14.75
CA LEU A 288 -7.41 11.95 13.32
C LEU A 288 -6.44 11.10 12.52
N GLN A 289 -6.96 10.22 11.68
CA GLN A 289 -6.18 9.41 10.75
C GLN A 289 -6.70 9.52 9.32
N VAL A 290 -5.81 9.33 8.36
CA VAL A 290 -6.07 9.42 6.93
C VAL A 290 -5.41 8.24 6.22
N VAL A 291 -6.23 7.42 5.58
CA VAL A 291 -5.81 6.39 4.63
C VAL A 291 -5.58 7.05 3.27
N LEU A 292 -4.37 6.90 2.72
CA LEU A 292 -3.98 7.40 1.42
C LEU A 292 -4.27 6.34 0.36
N VAL A 293 -5.25 6.62 -0.51
CA VAL A 293 -5.72 5.67 -1.52
C VAL A 293 -5.50 6.25 -2.91
N ALA A 294 -4.67 5.61 -3.71
CA ALA A 294 -4.43 6.02 -5.09
C ALA A 294 -5.49 5.44 -6.03
N ARG A 295 -6.11 6.31 -6.83
CA ARG A 295 -6.98 5.93 -7.96
C ARG A 295 -6.15 5.68 -9.20
N LEU A 296 -5.98 4.42 -9.56
CA LEU A 296 -5.02 3.98 -10.57
C LEU A 296 -5.42 4.40 -11.98
N GLU A 297 -6.72 4.38 -12.28
CA GLU A 297 -7.27 4.88 -13.55
C GLU A 297 -6.86 6.34 -13.80
N ARG A 298 -6.74 7.16 -12.74
CA ARG A 298 -6.37 8.58 -12.86
C ARG A 298 -4.93 8.76 -13.32
N ILE A 299 -4.00 7.98 -12.78
CA ILE A 299 -2.59 8.07 -13.17
C ILE A 299 -2.33 7.35 -14.50
N PHE A 300 -2.96 6.20 -14.73
CA PHE A 300 -2.76 5.41 -15.94
C PHE A 300 -3.51 5.97 -17.15
N TRP A 301 -4.49 6.87 -16.98
CA TRP A 301 -5.06 7.63 -18.10
C TRP A 301 -3.98 8.32 -18.95
N LYS A 302 -2.90 8.83 -18.33
CA LYS A 302 -1.74 9.37 -19.04
C LYS A 302 -0.60 8.36 -19.16
N TYR A 303 -0.29 7.63 -18.08
CA TYR A 303 0.90 6.77 -18.00
C TYR A 303 0.58 5.27 -18.13
N ARG A 304 -0.15 4.89 -19.19
CA ARG A 304 -0.53 3.50 -19.49
C ARG A 304 0.70 2.59 -19.59
N ASN A 305 0.69 1.46 -18.91
CA ASN A 305 1.75 0.44 -18.94
C ASN A 305 3.17 0.95 -18.62
N HIS A 306 3.29 2.12 -17.99
CA HIS A 306 4.56 2.80 -17.80
C HIS A 306 5.30 2.27 -16.56
N GLN A 307 6.57 1.91 -16.70
CA GLN A 307 7.39 1.28 -15.64
C GLN A 307 7.56 2.12 -14.36
N LYS A 308 7.37 3.44 -14.46
CA LYS A 308 7.55 4.38 -13.35
C LYS A 308 6.25 4.92 -12.76
N ALA A 309 5.09 4.63 -13.37
CA ALA A 309 3.83 5.24 -12.97
C ALA A 309 3.45 4.87 -11.52
N PHE A 310 3.58 3.60 -11.13
CA PHE A 310 3.32 3.19 -9.75
C PHE A 310 4.35 3.75 -8.76
N ARG A 311 5.61 3.96 -9.18
CA ARG A 311 6.61 4.66 -8.34
C ARG A 311 6.23 6.12 -8.09
N ALA A 312 5.62 6.78 -9.07
CA ALA A 312 5.12 8.14 -8.89
C ALA A 312 3.98 8.22 -7.87
N VAL A 313 3.17 7.16 -7.72
CA VAL A 313 2.16 7.09 -6.66
C VAL A 313 2.79 7.13 -5.27
N ALA A 314 3.87 6.38 -5.05
CA ALA A 314 4.60 6.41 -3.78
C ALA A 314 5.21 7.80 -3.49
N LEU A 315 5.74 8.48 -4.52
CA LEU A 315 6.21 9.86 -4.39
C LEU A 315 5.07 10.82 -4.02
N ASP A 316 3.91 10.69 -4.66
CA ASP A 316 2.74 11.51 -4.35
C ASP A 316 2.30 11.34 -2.90
N ALA A 317 2.26 10.10 -2.39
CA ALA A 317 1.98 9.82 -0.97
C ALA A 317 3.03 10.44 -0.03
N GLY A 318 4.33 10.35 -0.37
CA GLY A 318 5.40 10.96 0.42
C GLY A 318 5.37 12.50 0.43
N HIS A 319 5.01 13.14 -0.69
CA HIS A 319 4.82 14.59 -0.72
C HIS A 319 3.63 15.04 0.13
N LEU A 320 2.53 14.30 0.08
CA LEU A 320 1.35 14.55 0.90
C LEU A 320 1.67 14.34 2.38
N SER A 321 2.39 13.28 2.73
CA SER A 321 2.75 13.00 4.11
C SER A 321 3.64 14.08 4.71
N GLN A 322 4.64 14.56 3.99
CA GLN A 322 5.50 15.65 4.48
C GLN A 322 4.71 16.96 4.64
N THR A 323 3.78 17.24 3.72
CA THR A 323 2.90 18.40 3.84
C THR A 323 2.02 18.28 5.10
N PHE A 324 1.47 17.09 5.35
CA PHE A 324 0.69 16.78 6.56
C PHE A 324 1.52 16.96 7.84
N TYR A 325 2.74 16.43 7.87
CA TYR A 325 3.69 16.59 8.99
C TYR A 325 3.95 18.06 9.34
N LEU A 326 4.22 18.90 8.34
CA LEU A 326 4.51 20.31 8.56
C LEU A 326 3.29 21.07 9.09
N LEU A 327 2.09 20.75 8.58
CA LEU A 327 0.85 21.37 9.06
C LEU A 327 0.45 20.87 10.45
N ALA A 328 0.75 19.61 10.79
CA ALA A 328 0.54 19.08 12.13
C ALA A 328 1.50 19.75 13.12
N THR A 329 2.77 19.92 12.73
CA THR A 329 3.78 20.66 13.50
C THR A 329 3.36 22.11 13.72
N GLU A 330 2.84 22.79 12.68
CA GLU A 330 2.27 24.14 12.81
C GLU A 330 1.12 24.20 13.83
N ALA A 331 0.33 23.13 13.93
CA ALA A 331 -0.75 23.01 14.92
C ALA A 331 -0.28 22.52 16.30
N GLY A 332 1.02 22.28 16.50
CA GLY A 332 1.57 21.74 17.74
C GLY A 332 1.24 20.27 17.99
N LEU A 333 0.86 19.52 16.94
CA LEU A 333 0.48 18.11 17.03
C LEU A 333 1.60 17.20 16.49
N PRO A 334 2.05 16.17 17.22
CA PRO A 334 2.77 15.06 16.59
C PRO A 334 1.97 14.47 15.44
N ALA A 335 2.68 14.03 14.42
CA ALA A 335 2.12 13.21 13.35
C ALA A 335 2.93 11.93 13.17
N PHE A 336 2.34 10.97 12.47
CA PHE A 336 2.96 9.71 12.11
C PHE A 336 2.46 9.27 10.73
N ILE A 337 3.29 8.51 10.01
CA ILE A 337 2.88 7.79 8.79
C ILE A 337 3.50 6.41 8.77
N THR A 338 2.76 5.42 8.28
CA THR A 338 3.27 4.08 8.01
C THR A 338 2.67 3.47 6.75
N ALA A 339 3.46 2.61 6.10
CA ALA A 339 3.03 1.72 5.02
C ALA A 339 2.93 0.26 5.50
N ALA A 340 3.25 -0.03 6.76
CA ALA A 340 2.97 -1.31 7.40
C ALA A 340 1.51 -1.29 7.84
N ILE A 341 0.60 -1.69 6.96
CA ILE A 341 -0.86 -1.62 7.16
C ILE A 341 -1.50 -2.84 6.52
N ASN A 342 -2.68 -3.26 6.99
CA ASN A 342 -3.46 -4.32 6.39
C ASN A 342 -4.21 -3.81 5.14
N ASP A 343 -3.48 -3.56 4.05
CA ASP A 343 -4.00 -2.91 2.84
C ASP A 343 -5.21 -3.64 2.25
N ALA A 344 -5.15 -4.98 2.16
CA ALA A 344 -6.23 -5.78 1.58
C ALA A 344 -7.51 -5.67 2.42
N ASP A 345 -7.38 -5.61 3.74
CA ASP A 345 -8.52 -5.48 4.65
C ASP A 345 -9.08 -4.04 4.65
N ILE A 346 -8.21 -3.04 4.50
CA ILE A 346 -8.63 -1.65 4.30
C ILE A 346 -9.43 -1.51 3.00
N GLU A 347 -8.94 -2.12 1.91
CA GLU A 347 -9.64 -2.11 0.62
C GLU A 347 -11.02 -2.77 0.73
N GLN A 348 -11.12 -3.92 1.41
CA GLN A 348 -12.41 -4.57 1.68
C GLN A 348 -13.34 -3.68 2.50
N THR A 349 -12.84 -3.06 3.57
CA THR A 349 -13.62 -2.17 4.45
C THR A 349 -14.17 -0.97 3.67
N LEU A 350 -13.37 -0.41 2.76
CA LEU A 350 -13.74 0.75 1.96
C LEU A 350 -14.50 0.38 0.67
N GLY A 351 -14.72 -0.91 0.38
CA GLY A 351 -15.38 -1.37 -0.85
C GLY A 351 -14.57 -1.09 -2.11
N LEU A 352 -13.23 -1.10 -2.00
CA LEU A 352 -12.31 -0.78 -3.08
C LEU A 352 -11.82 -2.03 -3.80
N ASP A 353 -11.72 -1.93 -5.13
CA ASP A 353 -11.07 -2.93 -5.97
C ASP A 353 -9.57 -2.63 -6.11
N HIS A 354 -8.70 -3.56 -5.70
CA HIS A 354 -7.23 -3.44 -5.77
C HIS A 354 -6.66 -3.31 -7.18
N LEU A 355 -7.44 -3.69 -8.21
CA LEU A 355 -7.03 -3.44 -9.59
C LEU A 355 -7.22 -1.98 -9.99
N ARG A 356 -8.07 -1.24 -9.30
CA ARG A 356 -8.45 0.17 -9.59
C ARG A 356 -7.95 1.14 -8.54
N HIS A 357 -7.71 0.65 -7.33
CA HIS A 357 -7.27 1.42 -6.18
C HIS A 357 -6.03 0.76 -5.58
N ALA A 358 -5.15 1.55 -4.99
CA ALA A 358 -4.07 1.05 -4.15
C ALA A 358 -4.08 1.83 -2.85
N VAL A 359 -4.27 1.14 -1.73
CA VAL A 359 -3.95 1.70 -0.41
C VAL A 359 -2.43 1.76 -0.31
N VAL A 360 -1.88 2.94 0.04
CA VAL A 360 -0.43 3.20 -0.04
C VAL A 360 0.19 3.38 1.35
N ALA A 361 -0.52 4.09 2.23
CA ALA A 361 -0.07 4.41 3.57
C ALA A 361 -1.24 4.93 4.41
N MET A 362 -1.05 4.93 5.72
CA MET A 362 -1.89 5.67 6.67
C MET A 362 -1.05 6.71 7.39
N CYS A 363 -1.54 7.94 7.46
CA CYS A 363 -0.99 8.97 8.33
C CYS A 363 -2.02 9.44 9.37
N GLY A 364 -1.56 10.11 10.41
CA GLY A 364 -2.46 10.72 11.38
C GLY A 364 -1.71 11.62 12.36
N CYS A 365 -2.47 12.33 13.17
CA CYS A 365 -1.95 13.26 14.15
C CYS A 365 -2.93 13.44 15.32
N GLY A 366 -2.42 14.00 16.41
CA GLY A 366 -3.23 14.41 17.55
C GLY A 366 -2.39 14.95 18.69
N PRO A 367 -3.02 15.38 19.78
CA PRO A 367 -2.29 15.82 20.96
C PRO A 367 -1.42 14.70 21.52
N ALA A 368 -0.20 15.02 21.94
CA ALA A 368 0.68 14.07 22.59
C ALA A 368 0.18 13.72 23.99
N ALA A 369 0.34 12.46 24.41
CA ALA A 369 0.15 12.12 25.83
C ALA A 369 1.16 12.89 26.69
N GLY A 370 0.76 13.25 27.92
CA GLY A 370 1.63 13.98 28.85
C GLY A 370 2.97 13.24 29.11
N GLY A 371 4.06 14.00 29.20
CA GLY A 371 5.42 13.46 29.38
C GLY A 371 6.36 13.84 28.25
N ALA A 372 7.54 13.19 28.19
CA ALA A 372 8.46 13.36 27.09
C ALA A 372 7.87 12.76 25.80
N PRO A 373 8.04 13.39 24.64
CA PRO A 373 7.61 12.83 23.35
C PRO A 373 8.24 11.47 23.09
N VAL A 374 7.45 10.49 22.64
CA VAL A 374 7.96 9.17 22.24
C VAL A 374 8.24 9.20 20.75
N THR A 375 9.52 9.12 20.38
CA THR A 375 9.99 9.09 18.98
C THR A 375 11.29 8.28 18.86
N LEU A 376 11.52 7.69 17.68
CA LEU A 376 12.83 7.09 17.35
C LEU A 376 13.77 8.09 16.68
N GLU A 377 13.26 9.25 16.28
CA GLU A 377 14.07 10.26 15.61
C GLU A 377 14.94 11.01 16.63
N LEU A 378 16.21 11.22 16.31
CA LEU A 378 17.07 12.12 17.06
C LEU A 378 16.52 13.55 16.95
N ARG A 379 16.36 14.22 18.09
CA ARG A 379 15.91 15.61 18.15
C ARG A 379 17.09 16.58 18.25
N TYR A 380 16.94 17.73 17.61
CA TYR A 380 17.92 18.80 17.69
C TYR A 380 18.08 19.26 19.15
N GLY A 381 19.30 19.18 19.68
CA GLY A 381 19.63 19.56 21.05
C GLY A 381 19.52 18.46 22.10
N GLU A 382 19.00 17.28 21.75
CA GLU A 382 19.04 16.09 22.62
C GLU A 382 20.32 15.30 22.33
N THR A 383 21.24 15.26 23.31
CA THR A 383 22.53 14.56 23.19
C THR A 383 22.50 13.10 23.66
N GLY A 384 21.33 12.59 24.02
CA GLY A 384 21.15 11.21 24.47
C GLY A 384 20.56 10.36 23.35
N ALA A 385 21.33 9.38 22.86
CA ALA A 385 20.72 8.22 22.22
C ALA A 385 20.10 7.38 23.34
N ALA A 386 18.76 7.41 23.45
CA ALA A 386 18.01 6.54 24.35
C ALA A 386 17.53 5.30 23.59
#